data_AF-A0A8J2J4X6-F1
#
_entry.id   AF-A0A8J2J4X6-F1
#
_cell.length_a   1.000
_cell.length_b   1.000
_cell.length_c   1.000
_cell.angle_alpha   90.00
_cell.angle_beta   90.00
_cell.angle_gamma   90.00
#
_symmetry.space_group_name_H-M   'P 1'
#
loop_
_entity.id
_entity.type
_entity.pdbx_description
1 polymer ?
#
loop_
_entity_poly.entity_id
_entity_poly.type
_entity_poly.pdbx_seq_one_letter_code
_entity_poly.pdbx_strand_id
1 'polypeptide(L)' 'MPPYCDVRTENGKKIFSGSNFAIIDSSSKKYNFTYDLEAPKGKSPGSKLKNGTWTGMLADVYNGKAD' A
#
# COMPACT_ATOMS: atom_id res chain seq x y z
N MET A 1 3.32 -0.94 -19.61
CA MET A 1 2.14 -1.08 -18.74
C MET A 1 2.23 0.01 -17.69
N PRO A 2 1.22 0.88 -17.53
CA PRO A 2 1.24 1.89 -16.48
C PRO A 2 1.27 1.23 -15.09
N PRO A 3 1.85 1.88 -14.07
CA PRO A 3 1.97 1.32 -12.73
C PRO A 3 0.61 1.11 -12.07
N TYR A 4 0.44 0.00 -11.36
CA TYR A 4 -0.79 -0.32 -10.63
C TYR A 4 -1.08 0.68 -9.49
N CYS A 5 -0.01 1.20 -8.86
CA CYS A 5 -0.04 2.31 -7.92
C CYS A 5 1.27 3.10 -8.09
N ASP A 6 1.15 4.42 -8.19
CA ASP A 6 2.27 5.35 -8.30
C ASP A 6 2.11 6.46 -7.24
N VAL A 7 3.23 6.87 -6.66
CA VAL A 7 3.27 7.92 -5.64
C VAL A 7 4.29 8.98 -6.03
N ARG A 8 3.81 10.23 -6.05
CA ARG A 8 4.59 11.42 -6.39
C ARG A 8 4.58 12.36 -5.21
N THR A 9 5.65 13.11 -4.99
CA THR A 9 5.68 14.16 -3.97
C THR A 9 5.64 15.51 -4.66
N GLU A 10 4.57 16.27 -4.42
CA GLU A 10 4.42 17.64 -4.92
C GLU A 10 4.20 18.57 -3.73
N ASN A 11 5.03 19.61 -3.59
CA ASN A 11 4.96 20.58 -2.48
C ASN A 11 4.92 19.94 -1.08
N GLY A 12 5.66 18.83 -0.90
CA GLY A 12 5.68 18.07 0.36
C GLY A 12 4.48 17.17 0.60
N LYS A 13 3.50 17.14 -0.30
CA LYS A 13 2.32 16.27 -0.25
C LYS A 13 2.50 15.04 -1.15
N LYS A 14 2.15 13.87 -0.63
CA LYS A 14 2.08 12.64 -1.42
C LYS A 14 0.81 12.65 -2.28
N ILE A 15 0.96 12.44 -3.59
CA ILE A 15 -0.11 12.28 -4.56
C ILE A 15 -0.06 10.85 -5.08
N PHE A 16 -1.17 10.13 -4.93
CA PHE A 16 -1.32 8.74 -5.36
C PHE A 16 -2.09 8.66 -6.67
N SER A 17 -1.71 7.72 -7.54
CA SER A 17 -2.38 7.46 -8.81
C SER A 17 -2.23 5.99 -9.22
N GLY A 18 -2.92 5.55 -10.28
CA GLY A 18 -2.86 4.18 -10.79
C GLY A 18 -4.16 3.41 -10.64
N SER A 19 -4.28 2.29 -11.35
CA SER A 19 -5.52 1.50 -11.44
C SER A 19 -5.99 0.99 -10.07
N ASN A 20 -5.06 0.52 -9.23
CA ASN A 20 -5.42 -0.08 -7.94
C ASN A 20 -5.71 1.00 -6.89
N PHE A 21 -5.05 2.16 -6.97
CA PHE A 21 -5.40 3.32 -6.16
C PHE A 21 -6.85 3.77 -6.44
N ALA A 22 -7.25 3.84 -7.72
CA ALA A 22 -8.61 4.23 -8.09
C ALA A 22 -9.70 3.30 -7.52
N ILE A 23 -9.38 2.00 -7.35
CA ILE A 23 -10.27 1.02 -6.72
C ILE A 23 -10.45 1.34 -5.23
N ILE A 24 -9.38 1.59 -4.49
CA ILE A 24 -9.45 1.94 -3.06
C ILE A 24 -10.18 3.27 -2.87
N ASP A 25 -9.83 4.31 -3.63
CA ASP A 25 -10.47 5.62 -3.53
C ASP A 25 -11.98 5.54 -3.83
N SER A 26 -12.37 4.82 -4.89
CA SER A 26 -13.80 4.62 -5.21
C SER A 26 -14.52 3.81 -4.13
N SER A 27 -13.86 2.79 -3.58
CA SER A 27 -14.42 1.95 -2.52
C SER A 27 -14.60 2.75 -1.22
N SER A 28 -13.66 3.63 -0.89
CA SER A 28 -13.71 4.49 0.30
C SER A 28 -14.95 5.38 0.31
N LYS A 29 -15.28 5.96 -0.85
CA LYS A 29 -16.47 6.81 -1.05
C LYS A 29 -17.76 5.99 -1.00
N LYS A 30 -17.75 4.80 -1.61
CA LYS A 30 -18.92 3.92 -1.66
C LYS A 30 -19.28 3.33 -0.30
N TYR A 31 -18.27 2.90 0.45
CA TYR A 31 -18.46 2.19 1.73
C TYR A 31 -18.16 3.05 2.96
N ASN A 32 -17.88 4.34 2.75
CA ASN A 32 -17.64 5.34 3.79
C ASN A 32 -16.55 4.95 4.80
N PHE A 33 -15.39 4.52 4.30
CA PHE A 33 -14.19 4.33 5.12
C PHE A 33 -13.11 5.34 4.75
N THR A 34 -12.23 5.64 5.71
CA THR A 34 -11.02 6.41 5.49
C THR A 34 -9.81 5.48 5.41
N TYR A 35 -8.76 5.89 4.71
CA TYR A 35 -7.54 5.10 4.57
C TYR A 35 -6.31 6.01 4.64
N ASP A 36 -5.18 5.42 5.03
CA ASP A 36 -3.85 5.99 4.84
C ASP A 36 -3.03 5.04 3.95
N LEU A 37 -2.22 5.61 3.07
CA LEU A 37 -1.39 4.85 2.13
C LEU A 37 0.09 5.09 2.41
N GLU A 38 0.76 4.03 2.86
CA GLU A 38 2.20 4.00 3.03
C GLU A 38 2.86 3.08 2.01
N ALA A 39 3.97 3.52 1.42
CA ALA A 39 4.81 2.62 0.63
C ALA A 39 5.59 1.73 1.60
N PRO A 40 5.51 0.38 1.48
CA PRO A 40 6.17 -0.52 2.41
C PRO A 40 7.69 -0.31 2.36
N LYS A 41 8.36 -0.48 3.51
CA LYS A 41 9.82 -0.39 3.59
C LYS A 41 10.45 -1.38 2.61
N GLY A 42 11.34 -0.88 1.74
CA GLY A 42 12.00 -1.67 0.71
C GLY A 42 11.17 -1.95 -0.55
N LYS A 43 9.94 -1.41 -0.67
CA LYS A 43 9.08 -1.51 -1.86
C LYS A 43 8.93 -2.95 -2.40
N SER A 44 8.83 -3.92 -1.49
CA SER A 44 8.73 -5.34 -1.82
C SER A 44 7.39 -5.92 -1.33
N PRO A 45 6.75 -6.82 -2.11
CA PRO A 45 5.59 -7.57 -1.64
C PRO A 45 5.90 -8.35 -0.36
N GLY A 46 7.11 -8.89 -0.24
CA GLY A 46 7.54 -9.70 0.89
C GLY A 46 7.92 -11.12 0.52
N SER A 47 8.58 -11.81 1.45
CA SER A 47 8.94 -13.22 1.33
C SER A 47 8.93 -13.89 2.70
N LYS A 48 8.61 -15.19 2.73
CA LYS A 48 8.65 -15.97 3.97
C LYS A 48 10.10 -16.30 4.32
N LEU A 49 10.50 -15.99 5.54
CA LEU A 49 11.82 -16.27 6.09
C LEU A 49 11.88 -17.69 6.68
N LYS A 50 13.09 -18.21 6.87
CA LYS A 50 13.32 -19.55 7.43
C LYS A 50 12.77 -19.72 8.86
N ASN A 51 12.71 -18.64 9.62
CA ASN A 51 12.12 -18.59 10.97
C ASN A 51 10.58 -18.52 10.97
N GLY A 52 9.94 -18.58 9.79
CA GLY A 52 8.48 -18.58 9.65
C GLY A 52 7.84 -17.19 9.55
N THR A 53 8.59 -16.10 9.74
CA THR A 53 8.07 -14.72 9.63
C THR A 53 8.10 -14.21 8.20
N TRP A 54 7.50 -13.04 7.94
CA TRP A 54 7.45 -12.41 6.62
C TRP A 54 8.28 -11.12 6.57
N THR A 55 8.64 -10.69 5.36
CA THR A 55 9.22 -9.36 5.06
C THR A 55 8.27 -8.52 4.21
N GLY A 56 8.61 -7.25 3.96
CA GLY A 56 7.86 -6.36 3.06
C GLY A 56 6.41 -6.14 3.50
N MET A 57 5.53 -5.87 2.53
CA MET A 57 4.10 -5.63 2.77
C MET A 57 3.43 -6.79 3.52
N LEU A 58 3.78 -8.03 3.21
CA LEU A 58 3.27 -9.21 3.92
C LEU A 58 3.64 -9.23 5.41
N ALA A 59 4.80 -8.68 5.78
CA ALA A 59 5.15 -8.53 7.20
C ALA A 59 4.28 -7.50 7.90
N ASP A 60 3.96 -6.39 7.24
CA ASP A 60 3.17 -5.34 7.83
C ASP A 60 1.74 -5.82 8.10
N VAL A 61 1.14 -6.57 7.15
CA VAL A 61 -0.15 -7.23 7.36
C VAL A 61 -0.07 -8.31 8.45
N TYR A 62 0.94 -9.19 8.40
CA TYR A 62 1.09 -10.26 9.40
C TYR A 62 1.23 -9.74 10.84
N ASN A 63 1.88 -8.58 11.00
CA ASN A 63 2.10 -7.96 12.31
C ASN A 63 0.99 -6.96 12.70
N GLY A 64 -0.10 -6.84 11.92
CA GLY A 64 -1.20 -5.92 12.21
C GLY A 64 -0.83 -4.44 12.11
N LYS A 65 0.17 -4.10 11.28
CA LYS A 65 0.57 -2.71 10.99
C LYS A 65 -0.16 -2.12 9.79
N ALA A 66 -0.70 -2.97 8.93
CA ALA A 66 -1.49 -2.61 7.77
C ALA A 66 -2.67 -3.59 7.66
N ASP A 67 -3.79 -3.10 7.12
CA ASP A 67 -5.04 -3.84 6.94
C ASP A 67 -5.16 -4.44 5.53
#